data_AF-A0A3A8QLX4-F1
#
_entry.id   AF-A0A3A8QLX4-F1
#
_cell.length_a   1.000
_cell.length_b   1.000
_cell.length_c   1.000
_cell.angle_alpha   90.00
_cell.angle_beta   90.00
_cell.angle_gamma   90.00
#
_symmetry.space_group_name_H-M   'P 1'
#
loop_
_entity.id
_entity.type
_entity.pdbx_description
1 polymer ?
#
loop_
_entity_poly.entity_id
_entity_poly.type
_entity_poly.pdbx_seq_one_letter_code
_entity_poly.pdbx_strand_id
1 'polypeptide(L)'
;MMDPEVPPSSDASSSSRDGTQRHALPWGQHAELVLHAPAATLVVSPLPEGEKPYLVTHGRVEARIQERGRVTQVELVPREAGFLSLFWRHGGQAELFVPPDVRAKLLLDAGAVRIAGLKDCELELSTDAGTASLRDVHGKLTLRTGAGRIIGERVGGTFHVHAAAGAVKLDVDALDVGEHRIGTQVGAVELRLVSGLDVNISAHTSLGSTQTRYPSNPQAATTLLMETELGSVRIRESNRSHGEDAEAWEEDSLRWQRQAERWQRRAERHANQWAHAWANSWGAPAWAGPGSRHHRPQPPA
;
A
#
# COMPACT_ATOMS: atom_id res chain seq x y z
N MET A 1 10.37 -52.61 19.78
CA MET A 1 10.56 -52.17 18.39
C MET A 1 9.19 -52.01 17.75
N MET A 2 9.01 -50.86 17.07
CA MET A 2 7.93 -50.46 16.17
C MET A 2 6.76 -49.67 16.78
N ASP A 3 6.97 -48.36 16.78
CA ASP A 3 5.97 -47.28 16.78
C ASP A 3 5.06 -47.37 15.54
N PRO A 4 3.76 -47.04 15.65
CA PRO A 4 2.94 -46.75 14.48
C PRO A 4 3.12 -45.29 14.03
N GLU A 5 3.49 -45.17 12.76
CA GLU A 5 3.69 -43.98 11.95
C GLU A 5 2.43 -43.09 11.88
N VAL A 6 2.56 -41.83 12.29
CA VAL A 6 1.52 -40.80 12.18
C VAL A 6 1.58 -40.18 10.78
N PRO A 7 0.51 -40.24 9.96
CA PRO A 7 0.49 -39.53 8.68
C PRO A 7 0.36 -38.01 8.93
N PRO A 8 1.00 -37.16 8.10
CA PRO A 8 0.93 -35.71 8.27
C PRO A 8 -0.48 -35.20 7.95
N SER A 9 -1.05 -34.46 8.89
CA SER A 9 -2.25 -33.66 8.74
C SER A 9 -2.08 -32.67 7.59
N SER A 10 -2.83 -32.89 6.52
CA SER A 10 -3.03 -31.93 5.44
C SER A 10 -4.03 -30.89 5.93
N ASP A 11 -3.51 -29.76 6.41
CA ASP A 11 -4.33 -28.62 6.76
C ASP A 11 -5.10 -28.13 5.53
N ALA A 12 -6.42 -28.11 5.69
CA ALA A 12 -7.39 -27.76 4.70
C ALA A 12 -7.25 -26.28 4.32
N SER A 13 -6.81 -26.05 3.09
CA SER A 13 -7.00 -24.79 2.37
C SER A 13 -8.49 -24.57 2.15
N SER A 14 -9.11 -23.84 3.07
CA SER A 14 -10.48 -23.35 2.90
C SER A 14 -10.52 -22.34 1.76
N SER A 15 -10.89 -22.83 0.58
CA SER A 15 -11.07 -22.01 -0.63
C SER A 15 -12.36 -21.19 -0.50
N SER A 16 -12.23 -19.96 -0.01
CA SER A 16 -13.31 -18.98 -0.02
C SER A 16 -13.62 -18.56 -1.47
N ARG A 17 -14.89 -18.67 -1.86
CA ARG A 17 -15.40 -18.40 -3.22
C ARG A 17 -15.33 -16.93 -3.68
N ASP A 18 -14.73 -16.03 -2.89
CA ASP A 18 -14.72 -14.58 -3.16
C ASP A 18 -13.33 -14.00 -3.46
N GLY A 19 -12.29 -14.85 -3.54
CA GLY A 19 -10.93 -14.45 -3.93
C GLY A 19 -10.25 -13.41 -2.99
N THR A 20 -10.90 -13.03 -1.90
CA THR A 20 -10.33 -12.15 -0.88
C THR A 20 -9.77 -13.00 0.25
N GLN A 21 -8.50 -12.78 0.61
CA GLN A 21 -7.82 -13.49 1.67
C GLN A 21 -7.10 -12.50 2.59
N ARG A 22 -7.36 -12.61 3.90
CA ARG A 22 -6.65 -11.84 4.93
C ARG A 22 -5.54 -12.70 5.50
N HIS A 23 -4.35 -12.13 5.60
CA HIS A 23 -3.13 -12.77 6.08
C HIS A 23 -2.56 -11.93 7.23
N ALA A 24 -2.33 -12.53 8.39
CA ALA A 24 -1.63 -11.86 9.47
C ALA A 24 -0.14 -11.73 9.12
N LEU A 25 0.46 -10.59 9.45
CA LEU A 25 1.90 -10.39 9.28
C LEU A 25 2.59 -10.65 10.63
N PRO A 26 3.46 -11.67 10.71
CA PRO A 26 4.21 -11.93 11.93
C PRO A 26 5.35 -10.91 12.03
N TRP A 27 5.08 -9.72 12.58
CA TRP A 27 6.12 -8.78 12.95
C TRP A 27 6.60 -9.00 14.37
N GLY A 28 7.92 -8.85 14.55
CA GLY A 28 8.55 -8.71 15.86
C GLY A 28 8.41 -7.29 16.43
N GLN A 29 9.27 -6.93 17.38
CA GLN A 29 9.28 -5.60 18.03
C GLN A 29 9.54 -4.42 17.08
N HIS A 30 10.10 -4.66 15.89
CA HIS A 30 10.27 -3.66 14.83
C HIS A 30 9.67 -4.20 13.53
N ALA A 31 8.84 -3.38 12.88
CA ALA A 31 8.14 -3.73 11.65
C ALA A 31 9.06 -3.56 10.43
N GLU A 32 9.92 -4.54 10.18
CA GLU A 32 10.71 -4.63 8.94
C GLU A 32 9.99 -5.52 7.92
N LEU A 33 9.59 -4.93 6.79
CA LEU A 33 8.83 -5.59 5.74
C LEU A 33 9.57 -5.54 4.41
N VAL A 34 9.67 -6.68 3.73
CA VAL A 34 10.04 -6.74 2.31
C VAL A 34 8.87 -7.32 1.54
N LEU A 35 8.26 -6.54 0.66
CA LEU A 35 7.17 -6.97 -0.20
C LEU A 35 7.61 -6.98 -1.66
N HIS A 36 7.46 -8.12 -2.33
CA HIS A 36 7.68 -8.29 -3.75
C HIS A 36 6.37 -8.57 -4.48
N ALA A 37 6.07 -7.84 -5.55
CA ALA A 37 4.88 -8.03 -6.36
C ALA A 37 5.17 -7.83 -7.84
N PRO A 38 5.09 -8.88 -8.69
CA PRO A 38 5.36 -8.75 -10.12
C PRO A 38 4.39 -7.81 -10.83
N ALA A 39 3.09 -7.93 -10.53
CA ALA A 39 2.06 -7.08 -11.11
C ALA A 39 0.89 -6.91 -10.14
N ALA A 40 0.79 -5.74 -9.49
CA ALA A 40 -0.28 -5.51 -8.51
C ALA A 40 -0.67 -4.04 -8.36
N THR A 41 -1.89 -3.81 -7.86
CA THR A 41 -2.23 -2.57 -7.17
C THR A 41 -2.03 -2.79 -5.67
N LEU A 42 -1.04 -2.12 -5.09
CA LEU A 42 -0.76 -2.17 -3.67
C LEU A 42 -1.27 -0.90 -3.00
N VAL A 43 -2.03 -1.05 -1.93
CA VAL A 43 -2.41 0.04 -1.03
C VAL A 43 -1.75 -0.21 0.32
N VAL A 44 -1.08 0.79 0.86
CA VAL A 44 -0.43 0.75 2.17
C VAL A 44 -1.07 1.83 3.03
N SER A 45 -1.65 1.41 4.15
CA SER A 45 -2.41 2.26 5.06
C SER A 45 -1.92 2.04 6.50
N PRO A 46 -2.09 3.04 7.38
CA PRO A 46 -1.79 2.86 8.79
C PRO A 46 -2.73 1.83 9.40
N LEU A 47 -2.23 1.16 10.42
CA LEU A 47 -2.95 0.15 11.17
C LEU A 47 -4.12 0.80 11.92
N PRO A 48 -5.32 0.21 11.88
CA PRO A 48 -6.40 0.61 12.78
C PRO A 48 -5.98 0.44 14.24
N GLU A 49 -6.50 1.29 15.12
CA GLU A 49 -6.13 1.28 16.53
C GLU A 49 -6.38 -0.09 17.18
N GLY A 50 -5.35 -0.63 17.85
CA GLY A 50 -5.43 -1.91 18.55
C GLY A 50 -5.38 -3.16 17.67
N GLU A 51 -5.30 -3.02 16.35
CA GLU A 51 -5.13 -4.17 15.45
C GLU A 51 -3.67 -4.65 15.38
N LYS A 52 -3.50 -5.89 14.91
CA LYS A 52 -2.18 -6.42 14.53
C LYS A 52 -1.99 -6.26 13.02
N PRO A 53 -0.76 -6.02 12.55
CA PRO A 53 -0.40 -5.94 11.15
C PRO A 53 -1.00 -7.04 10.28
N TYR A 54 -1.54 -6.66 9.12
CA TYR A 54 -2.15 -7.64 8.21
C TYR A 54 -2.12 -7.17 6.76
N LEU A 55 -2.27 -8.15 5.88
CA LEU A 55 -2.37 -8.01 4.44
C LEU A 55 -3.71 -8.58 3.98
N VAL A 56 -4.40 -7.90 3.09
CA VAL A 56 -5.60 -8.39 2.41
C VAL A 56 -5.27 -8.51 0.93
N THR A 57 -5.33 -9.70 0.37
CA THR A 57 -5.24 -9.89 -1.08
C THR A 57 -6.64 -10.03 -1.66
N HIS A 58 -6.84 -9.49 -2.85
CA HIS A 58 -8.10 -9.55 -3.59
C HIS A 58 -7.88 -10.15 -4.99
N GLY A 59 -8.85 -10.96 -5.41
CA GLY A 59 -8.89 -11.53 -6.74
C GLY A 59 -7.91 -12.69 -6.91
N ARG A 60 -7.11 -12.64 -7.99
CA ARG A 60 -6.23 -13.75 -8.41
C ARG A 60 -4.78 -13.57 -7.95
N VAL A 61 -4.58 -13.09 -6.73
CA VAL A 61 -3.25 -12.96 -6.12
C VAL A 61 -3.22 -13.70 -4.79
N GLU A 62 -2.19 -14.54 -4.63
CA GLU A 62 -1.89 -15.23 -3.39
C GLU A 62 -0.71 -14.55 -2.72
N ALA A 63 -0.76 -14.41 -1.40
CA ALA A 63 0.38 -13.95 -0.62
C ALA A 63 1.14 -15.15 -0.07
N ARG A 64 2.45 -15.17 -0.29
CA ARG A 64 3.38 -16.07 0.41
C ARG A 64 4.13 -15.25 1.44
N ILE A 65 3.93 -15.59 2.71
CA ILE A 65 4.53 -14.87 3.82
C ILE A 65 5.57 -15.78 4.46
N GLN A 66 6.78 -15.28 4.59
CA GLN A 66 7.90 -15.96 5.24
C GLN A 66 8.51 -15.02 6.28
N GLU A 67 8.73 -15.52 7.49
CA GLU A 67 9.49 -14.81 8.51
C GLU A 67 10.95 -15.24 8.42
N ARG A 68 11.85 -14.28 8.23
CA ARG A 68 13.30 -14.52 8.21
C ARG A 68 13.96 -13.67 9.30
N GLY A 69 14.02 -14.23 10.50
CA GLY A 69 14.58 -13.53 11.66
C GLY A 69 13.70 -12.35 12.07
N ARG A 70 14.11 -11.13 11.75
CA ARG A 70 13.37 -9.88 12.08
C ARG A 70 12.58 -9.32 10.90
N VAL A 71 12.75 -9.88 9.71
CA VAL A 71 12.15 -9.37 8.48
C VAL A 71 10.98 -10.27 8.09
N THR A 72 9.81 -9.67 7.89
CA THR A 72 8.68 -10.34 7.24
C THR A 72 8.82 -10.15 5.73
N GLN A 73 8.99 -11.25 5.02
CA GLN A 73 9.01 -11.26 3.56
C GLN A 73 7.63 -11.65 3.04
N VAL A 74 7.05 -10.82 2.19
CA VAL A 74 5.77 -11.03 1.53
C VAL A 74 6.01 -11.09 0.03
N GLU A 75 5.60 -12.18 -0.60
CA GLU A 75 5.62 -12.31 -2.06
C GLU A 75 4.18 -12.44 -2.56
N LEU A 76 3.76 -11.52 -3.42
CA LEU A 76 2.47 -11.58 -4.09
C LEU A 76 2.62 -12.35 -5.40
N VAL A 77 2.04 -13.55 -5.45
CA VAL A 77 2.12 -14.44 -6.61
C VAL A 77 0.78 -14.47 -7.35
N PRO A 78 0.76 -14.21 -8.67
CA PRO A 78 -0.46 -14.38 -9.45
C PRO A 78 -0.86 -15.86 -9.49
N ARG A 79 -2.17 -16.12 -9.30
CA ARG A 79 -2.71 -17.48 -9.13
C ARG A 79 -2.78 -18.28 -10.44
N GLU A 80 -2.61 -17.64 -11.61
CA GLU A 80 -2.63 -18.32 -12.92
C GLU A 80 -1.35 -18.02 -13.72
N ALA A 81 -0.59 -19.09 -13.99
CA ALA A 81 0.64 -19.11 -14.76
C ALA A 81 0.34 -19.13 -16.26
N GLY A 82 0.19 -17.94 -16.85
CA GLY A 82 0.24 -17.79 -18.31
C GLY A 82 0.77 -16.42 -18.64
N PHE A 83 1.85 -16.34 -19.42
CA PHE A 83 2.41 -15.04 -19.82
C PHE A 83 1.32 -14.14 -20.46
N LEU A 84 0.36 -14.74 -21.17
CA LEU A 84 -0.79 -14.06 -21.79
C LEU A 84 -1.83 -13.45 -20.82
N SER A 85 -1.92 -13.87 -19.55
CA SER A 85 -2.89 -13.33 -18.59
C SER A 85 -2.41 -12.02 -17.93
N LEU A 86 -1.10 -11.73 -17.94
CA LEU A 86 -0.55 -10.46 -17.46
C LEU A 86 -1.01 -9.26 -18.29
N PHE A 87 -1.36 -9.48 -19.56
CA PHE A 87 -1.72 -8.41 -20.51
C PHE A 87 -3.22 -8.13 -20.59
N TRP A 88 -4.07 -8.96 -19.96
CA TRP A 88 -5.53 -8.88 -20.10
C TRP A 88 -6.23 -8.84 -18.74
N ARG A 89 -6.42 -7.62 -18.24
CA ARG A 89 -7.45 -7.14 -17.29
C ARG A 89 -7.58 -7.89 -15.95
N HIS A 90 -7.35 -7.11 -14.88
CA HIS A 90 -7.51 -7.41 -13.44
C HIS A 90 -6.24 -7.94 -12.76
N GLY A 91 -5.17 -7.13 -12.79
CA GLY A 91 -4.04 -7.31 -11.89
C GLY A 91 -4.53 -7.33 -10.44
N GLY A 92 -4.05 -8.28 -9.65
CA GLY A 92 -4.54 -8.44 -8.29
C GLY A 92 -4.28 -7.20 -7.44
N GLN A 93 -5.17 -6.99 -6.48
CA GLN A 93 -5.07 -5.90 -5.53
C GLN A 93 -4.64 -6.47 -4.19
N ALA A 94 -3.76 -5.74 -3.51
CA ALA A 94 -3.37 -6.05 -2.15
C ALA A 94 -3.45 -4.78 -1.30
N GLU A 95 -3.96 -4.93 -0.10
CA GLU A 95 -4.06 -3.87 0.90
C GLU A 95 -3.25 -4.29 2.13
N LEU A 96 -2.32 -3.45 2.50
CA LEU A 96 -1.35 -3.71 3.53
C LEU A 96 -1.56 -2.69 4.66
N PHE A 97 -1.79 -3.19 5.86
CA PHE A 97 -2.02 -2.37 7.05
C PHE A 97 -0.83 -2.50 7.99
N VAL A 98 -0.13 -1.38 8.18
CA VAL A 98 1.20 -1.30 8.82
C VAL A 98 1.20 -0.23 9.91
N PRO A 99 2.10 -0.25 10.90
CA PRO A 99 2.16 0.78 11.91
C PRO A 99 2.73 2.04 11.22
N PRO A 100 2.42 3.23 11.72
CA PRO A 100 2.81 4.47 11.05
C PRO A 100 4.33 4.60 10.86
N ASP A 101 5.13 4.05 11.79
CA ASP A 101 6.61 4.08 11.86
C ASP A 101 7.28 2.87 11.19
N VAL A 102 6.59 2.22 10.24
CA VAL A 102 7.09 1.02 9.55
C VAL A 102 8.43 1.26 8.83
N ARG A 103 9.26 0.21 8.78
CA ARG A 103 10.38 0.10 7.84
C ARG A 103 10.02 -0.85 6.72
N ALA A 104 9.77 -0.34 5.52
CA ALA A 104 9.25 -1.14 4.42
C ALA A 104 10.09 -0.99 3.16
N LYS A 105 10.43 -2.13 2.54
CA LYS A 105 10.98 -2.23 1.20
C LYS A 105 9.92 -2.85 0.28
N LEU A 106 9.43 -2.06 -0.67
CA LEU A 106 8.40 -2.45 -1.62
C LEU A 106 9.03 -2.55 -3.03
N LEU A 107 8.99 -3.74 -3.61
CA LEU A 107 9.56 -4.06 -4.92
C LEU A 107 8.43 -4.47 -5.86
N LEU A 108 8.19 -3.70 -6.91
CA LEU A 108 7.11 -3.98 -7.87
C LEU A 108 7.58 -3.91 -9.32
N ASP A 109 7.50 -4.99 -10.08
CA ASP A 109 7.89 -4.94 -11.49
C ASP A 109 6.91 -4.06 -12.28
N ALA A 110 5.60 -4.26 -12.06
CA ALA A 110 4.56 -3.45 -12.70
C ALA A 110 3.39 -3.11 -11.79
N GLY A 111 2.83 -1.91 -11.95
CA GLY A 111 1.51 -1.57 -11.42
C GLY A 111 1.43 -0.23 -10.69
N ALA A 112 0.68 -0.19 -9.59
CA ALA A 112 0.43 1.04 -8.85
C ALA A 112 0.60 0.81 -7.36
N VAL A 113 1.30 1.72 -6.69
CA VAL A 113 1.42 1.74 -5.23
C VAL A 113 0.79 3.01 -4.70
N ARG A 114 -0.08 2.87 -3.71
CA ARG A 114 -0.63 3.98 -2.95
C ARG A 114 -0.23 3.82 -1.50
N ILE A 115 0.33 4.87 -0.90
CA ILE A 115 0.79 4.87 0.47
C ILE A 115 0.20 6.11 1.14
N ALA A 116 -0.48 5.92 2.25
CA ALA A 116 -1.13 6.99 2.96
C ALA A 116 -0.80 6.97 4.46
N GLY A 117 -0.69 8.14 5.09
CA GLY A 117 -0.78 8.31 6.54
C GLY A 117 0.33 7.65 7.36
N LEU A 118 1.53 7.51 6.80
CA LEU A 118 2.70 6.97 7.50
C LEU A 118 3.54 8.12 8.08
N LYS A 119 4.05 7.96 9.30
CA LYS A 119 4.80 8.99 10.01
C LYS A 119 6.01 8.37 10.68
N ASP A 120 7.14 9.05 10.63
CA ASP A 120 8.43 8.56 11.12
C ASP A 120 8.84 7.22 10.50
N CYS A 121 8.39 6.96 9.27
CA CYS A 121 8.63 5.71 8.55
C CYS A 121 9.97 5.70 7.81
N GLU A 122 10.45 4.51 7.48
CA GLU A 122 11.55 4.32 6.51
C GLU A 122 11.02 3.50 5.33
N LEU A 123 10.89 4.15 4.17
CA LEU A 123 10.27 3.54 3.00
C LEU A 123 11.26 3.51 1.84
N GLU A 124 11.55 2.31 1.36
CA GLU A 124 12.22 2.07 0.08
C GLU A 124 11.18 1.50 -0.91
N LEU A 125 10.82 2.27 -1.94
CA LEU A 125 9.94 1.83 -3.01
C LEU A 125 10.71 1.78 -4.31
N SER A 126 10.75 0.62 -4.95
CA SER A 126 11.30 0.44 -6.29
C SER A 126 10.24 -0.14 -7.21
N THR A 127 10.00 0.49 -8.36
CA THR A 127 9.10 -0.05 -9.37
C THR A 127 9.63 0.05 -10.78
N ASP A 128 9.60 -1.03 -11.57
CA ASP A 128 10.13 -0.97 -12.94
C ASP A 128 9.19 -0.20 -13.87
N ALA A 129 7.88 -0.44 -13.78
CA ALA A 129 6.89 0.28 -14.55
C ALA A 129 5.61 0.59 -13.75
N GLY A 130 5.27 1.86 -13.54
CA GLY A 130 4.08 2.13 -12.75
C GLY A 130 3.83 3.53 -12.26
N THR A 131 2.91 3.64 -11.30
CA THR A 131 2.65 4.89 -10.57
C THR A 131 2.80 4.66 -9.06
N ALA A 132 3.66 5.43 -8.44
CA ALA A 132 3.75 5.56 -6.98
C ALA A 132 3.00 6.81 -6.55
N SER A 133 2.10 6.68 -5.57
CA SER A 133 1.35 7.81 -5.00
C SER A 133 1.48 7.78 -3.48
N LEU A 134 2.11 8.81 -2.93
CA LEU A 134 2.29 9.00 -1.50
C LEU A 134 1.42 10.18 -1.05
N ARG A 135 0.75 10.02 0.08
CA ARG A 135 -0.11 11.05 0.66
C ARG A 135 0.10 11.05 2.18
N ASP A 136 0.50 12.17 2.76
CA ASP A 136 0.59 12.33 4.24
C ASP A 136 1.69 11.43 4.80
N VAL A 137 2.81 11.36 4.08
CA VAL A 137 3.91 10.48 4.41
C VAL A 137 5.09 11.30 4.88
N HIS A 138 5.51 11.08 6.13
CA HIS A 138 6.67 11.73 6.71
C HIS A 138 7.71 10.69 7.14
N GLY A 139 8.97 10.86 6.74
CA GLY A 139 10.06 9.98 7.16
C GLY A 139 11.23 9.95 6.19
N LYS A 140 11.93 8.82 6.13
CA LYS A 140 13.04 8.58 5.19
C LYS A 140 12.52 7.88 3.95
N LEU A 141 12.46 8.58 2.82
CA LEU A 141 11.82 8.11 1.60
C LEU A 141 12.83 7.93 0.47
N THR A 142 13.06 6.67 0.09
CA THR A 142 13.83 6.30 -1.10
C THR A 142 12.88 5.75 -2.16
N LEU A 143 12.61 6.54 -3.21
CA LEU A 143 11.62 6.19 -4.23
C LEU A 143 12.32 6.06 -5.59
N ARG A 144 12.17 4.92 -6.24
CA ARG A 144 12.78 4.63 -7.54
C ARG A 144 11.74 4.11 -8.51
N THR A 145 11.74 4.65 -9.72
CA THR A 145 10.94 4.09 -10.81
C THR A 145 11.74 3.97 -12.10
N GLY A 146 11.59 2.87 -12.84
CA GLY A 146 12.13 2.72 -14.18
C GLY A 146 11.37 3.60 -15.17
N ALA A 147 10.12 3.25 -15.45
CA ALA A 147 9.22 3.99 -16.33
C ALA A 147 7.90 4.29 -15.62
N GLY A 148 7.65 5.55 -15.27
CA GLY A 148 6.49 5.82 -14.43
C GLY A 148 6.33 7.20 -13.90
N ARG A 149 5.44 7.31 -12.92
CA ARG A 149 5.20 8.56 -12.20
C ARG A 149 5.32 8.36 -10.71
N ILE A 150 5.98 9.31 -10.06
CA ILE A 150 6.01 9.41 -8.60
C ILE A 150 5.25 10.67 -8.23
N ILE A 151 4.18 10.52 -7.45
CA ILE A 151 3.34 11.62 -6.99
C ILE A 151 3.36 11.60 -5.46
N GLY A 152 3.75 12.72 -4.85
CA GLY A 152 3.74 12.91 -3.41
C GLY A 152 2.89 14.12 -3.06
N GLU A 153 1.96 13.96 -2.14
CA GLU A 153 1.09 15.03 -1.63
C GLU A 153 1.26 15.13 -0.12
N ARG A 154 1.64 16.30 0.40
CA ARG A 154 1.95 16.50 1.83
C ARG A 154 2.95 15.48 2.35
N VAL A 155 4.08 15.42 1.66
CA VAL A 155 5.19 14.55 2.05
C VAL A 155 6.22 15.36 2.83
N GLY A 156 6.96 14.70 3.72
CA GLY A 156 8.06 15.35 4.42
C GLY A 156 9.14 14.41 4.91
N GLY A 157 10.21 15.00 5.44
CA GLY A 157 11.39 14.30 5.93
C GLY A 157 12.51 14.26 4.89
N THR A 158 13.20 13.13 4.78
CA THR A 158 14.36 12.95 3.88
C THR A 158 13.97 12.30 2.56
N PHE A 159 14.47 12.82 1.43
CA PHE A 159 14.06 12.37 0.10
C PHE A 159 15.24 11.94 -0.78
N HIS A 160 15.16 10.72 -1.31
CA HIS A 160 16.00 10.21 -2.39
C HIS A 160 15.10 9.63 -3.48
N VAL A 161 14.72 10.47 -4.44
CA VAL A 161 13.72 10.15 -5.46
C VAL A 161 14.37 10.14 -6.84
N HIS A 162 14.21 9.06 -7.58
CA HIS A 162 14.77 8.91 -8.92
C HIS A 162 13.80 8.22 -9.88
N ALA A 163 13.64 8.77 -11.08
CA ALA A 163 12.88 8.13 -12.16
C ALA A 163 13.74 8.03 -13.43
N ALA A 164 13.93 6.84 -14.01
CA ALA A 164 14.69 6.76 -15.27
C ALA A 164 13.92 7.44 -16.41
N ALA A 165 12.64 7.14 -16.58
CA ALA A 165 11.77 7.79 -17.54
C ALA A 165 10.40 8.12 -16.91
N GLY A 166 10.00 9.40 -16.99
CA GLY A 166 8.64 9.82 -16.65
C GLY A 166 8.60 11.11 -15.82
N ALA A 167 7.79 11.13 -14.76
CA ALA A 167 7.56 12.36 -14.01
C ALA A 167 7.58 12.18 -12.50
N VAL A 168 8.27 13.08 -11.81
CA VAL A 168 8.25 13.20 -10.35
C VAL A 168 7.51 14.48 -9.99
N LYS A 169 6.44 14.37 -9.21
CA LYS A 169 5.69 15.51 -8.70
C LYS A 169 5.54 15.39 -7.19
N LEU A 170 6.16 16.29 -6.43
CA LEU A 170 6.11 16.27 -4.97
C LEU A 170 5.57 17.61 -4.45
N ASP A 171 4.71 17.51 -3.44
CA ASP A 171 4.21 18.62 -2.63
C ASP A 171 4.71 18.41 -1.20
N VAL A 172 5.69 19.22 -0.81
CA VAL A 172 6.52 19.01 0.37
C VAL A 172 6.16 20.02 1.45
N ASP A 173 5.77 19.49 2.61
CA ASP A 173 5.37 20.29 3.77
C ASP A 173 6.53 20.52 4.74
N ALA A 174 7.47 19.57 4.82
CA ALA A 174 8.62 19.66 5.72
C ALA A 174 9.83 18.92 5.14
N LEU A 175 11.03 19.39 5.45
CA LEU A 175 12.29 18.74 5.08
C LEU A 175 13.15 18.61 6.32
N ASP A 176 13.77 17.45 6.47
CA ASP A 176 14.82 17.27 7.48
C ASP A 176 16.07 18.08 7.11
N VAL A 177 16.98 18.25 8.07
CA VAL A 177 18.29 18.82 7.78
C VAL A 177 19.12 17.82 6.99
N GLY A 178 19.78 18.29 5.93
CA GLY A 178 20.66 17.48 5.10
C GLY A 178 20.43 17.68 3.61
N GLU A 179 20.84 16.69 2.84
CA GLU A 179 20.75 16.70 1.38
C GLU A 179 19.59 15.83 0.91
N HIS A 180 18.75 16.38 0.03
CA HIS A 180 17.64 15.67 -0.62
C HIS A 180 17.90 15.65 -2.12
N ARG A 181 17.77 14.47 -2.72
CA ARG A 181 18.02 14.27 -4.16
C ARG A 181 16.73 13.87 -4.84
N ILE A 182 16.35 14.63 -5.86
CA ILE A 182 15.16 14.34 -6.67
C ILE A 182 15.55 14.51 -8.14
N GLY A 183 15.42 13.46 -8.93
CA GLY A 183 15.80 13.57 -10.33
C GLY A 183 15.15 12.59 -11.27
N THR A 184 15.34 12.85 -12.55
CA THR A 184 14.93 11.95 -13.63
C THR A 184 15.87 11.98 -14.82
N GLN A 185 16.20 10.84 -15.41
CA GLN A 185 17.04 10.86 -16.61
C GLN A 185 16.26 11.48 -17.78
N VAL A 186 15.03 11.02 -18.02
CA VAL A 186 14.16 11.57 -19.07
C VAL A 186 12.79 11.93 -18.51
N GLY A 187 12.47 13.22 -18.50
CA GLY A 187 11.12 13.71 -18.26
C GLY A 187 11.04 14.94 -17.37
N ALA A 188 10.14 14.95 -16.39
CA ALA A 188 9.84 16.17 -15.65
C ALA A 188 9.90 15.99 -14.13
N VAL A 189 10.48 16.97 -13.46
CA VAL A 189 10.44 17.09 -12.01
C VAL A 189 9.68 18.37 -11.65
N GLU A 190 8.58 18.24 -10.92
CA GLU A 190 7.81 19.35 -10.37
C GLU A 190 7.81 19.25 -8.83
N LEU A 191 8.38 20.26 -8.18
CA LEU A 191 8.42 20.38 -6.74
C LEU A 191 7.58 21.58 -6.29
N ARG A 192 6.71 21.35 -5.33
CA ARG A 192 5.98 22.40 -4.61
C ARG A 192 6.44 22.36 -3.16
N LEU A 193 6.86 23.51 -2.65
CA LEU A 193 7.38 23.67 -1.30
C LEU A 193 6.43 24.57 -0.52
N VAL A 194 6.10 24.22 0.72
CA VAL A 194 5.40 25.17 1.61
C VAL A 194 6.22 26.43 1.80
N SER A 195 5.53 27.56 1.92
CA SER A 195 6.13 28.87 2.17
C SER A 195 7.00 28.86 3.43
N GLY A 196 8.19 29.45 3.36
CA GLY A 196 9.02 29.70 4.56
C GLY A 196 10.01 28.58 4.92
N LEU A 197 10.08 27.49 4.14
CA LEU A 197 11.18 26.54 4.26
C LEU A 197 12.51 27.21 3.90
N ASP A 198 13.49 27.11 4.81
CA ASP A 198 14.86 27.56 4.61
C ASP A 198 15.67 26.48 3.89
N VAL A 199 15.84 26.63 2.58
CA VAL A 199 16.46 25.63 1.72
C VAL A 199 17.44 26.24 0.72
N ASN A 200 18.53 25.52 0.47
CA ASN A 200 19.45 25.78 -0.62
C ASN A 200 19.03 24.93 -1.83
N ILE A 201 18.68 25.57 -2.94
CA ILE A 201 18.16 24.88 -4.13
C ILE A 201 19.23 24.85 -5.22
N SER A 202 19.65 23.65 -5.61
CA SER A 202 20.48 23.40 -6.79
C SER A 202 19.66 22.62 -7.80
N ALA A 203 19.41 23.21 -8.97
CA ALA A 203 18.60 22.60 -10.02
C ALA A 203 19.35 22.59 -11.35
N HIS A 204 19.57 21.41 -11.91
CA HIS A 204 20.33 21.21 -13.14
C HIS A 204 19.54 20.41 -14.16
N THR A 205 19.65 20.82 -15.42
CA THR A 205 19.22 20.02 -16.58
C THR A 205 20.32 20.01 -17.65
N SER A 206 20.62 18.85 -18.24
CA SER A 206 21.59 18.79 -19.34
C SER A 206 20.99 19.29 -20.66
N LEU A 207 19.75 18.89 -20.97
CA LEU A 207 18.98 19.42 -22.09
C LEU A 207 17.54 19.67 -21.67
N GLY A 208 17.12 20.94 -21.69
CA GLY A 208 15.75 21.30 -21.39
C GLY A 208 15.61 22.63 -20.66
N SER A 209 14.74 22.68 -19.66
CA SER A 209 14.46 23.93 -18.93
C SER A 209 14.40 23.75 -17.42
N THR A 210 15.00 24.70 -16.71
CA THR A 210 14.90 24.83 -15.26
C THR A 210 14.17 26.10 -14.92
N GLN A 211 13.15 26.01 -14.06
CA GLN A 211 12.40 27.15 -13.56
C GLN A 211 12.25 27.04 -12.04
N THR A 212 12.86 27.99 -11.34
CA THR A 212 12.77 28.09 -9.87
C THR A 212 12.04 29.37 -9.51
N ARG A 213 10.89 29.23 -8.85
CA ARG A 213 10.04 30.31 -8.32
C ARG A 213 9.83 30.14 -6.81
N TYR A 214 10.90 29.77 -6.11
CA TYR A 214 10.91 29.62 -4.66
C TYR A 214 12.20 30.28 -4.12
N PRO A 215 12.16 31.04 -3.00
CA PRO A 215 13.34 31.66 -2.42
C PRO A 215 14.38 30.62 -2.00
N SER A 216 15.63 30.77 -2.46
CA SER A 216 16.74 29.87 -2.10
C SER A 216 17.73 30.60 -1.20
N ASN A 217 18.13 29.98 -0.10
CA ASN A 217 19.16 30.47 0.81
C ASN A 217 20.41 29.57 0.72
N PRO A 218 21.55 30.06 0.16
CA PRO A 218 22.78 29.29 0.07
C PRO A 218 23.39 28.86 1.42
N GLN A 219 22.98 29.48 2.53
CA GLN A 219 23.46 29.16 3.88
C GLN A 219 22.51 28.21 4.63
N ALA A 220 21.40 27.81 4.03
CA ALA A 220 20.45 26.89 4.65
C ALA A 220 21.13 25.54 4.93
N ALA A 221 20.79 24.94 6.07
CA ALA A 221 21.29 23.61 6.46
C ALA A 221 20.69 22.48 5.59
N THR A 222 19.57 22.75 4.93
CA THR A 222 18.88 21.82 4.04
C THR A 222 19.16 22.15 2.58
N THR A 223 19.65 21.17 1.82
CA THR A 223 19.96 21.31 0.39
C THR A 223 19.05 20.42 -0.46
N LEU A 224 18.38 21.01 -1.43
CA LEU A 224 17.57 20.34 -2.45
C LEU A 224 18.35 20.26 -3.76
N LEU A 225 18.76 19.05 -4.14
CA LEU A 225 19.40 18.78 -5.41
C LEU A 225 18.38 18.18 -6.39
N MET A 226 18.16 18.90 -7.48
CA MET A 226 17.17 18.61 -8.50
C MET A 226 17.86 18.38 -9.83
N GLU A 227 17.77 17.18 -10.40
CA GLU A 227 18.55 16.83 -11.59
C GLU A 227 17.68 16.21 -12.68
N THR A 228 17.90 16.62 -13.93
CA THR A 228 17.41 15.86 -15.08
C THR A 228 18.38 15.86 -16.25
N GLU A 229 18.58 14.72 -16.92
CA GLU A 229 19.42 14.72 -18.12
C GLU A 229 18.65 15.38 -19.27
N LEU A 230 17.43 14.92 -19.55
CA LEU A 230 16.57 15.42 -20.62
C LEU A 230 15.18 15.78 -20.09
N GLY A 231 14.85 17.07 -20.03
CA GLY A 231 13.47 17.50 -19.82
C GLY A 231 13.29 18.79 -19.01
N SER A 232 12.56 18.76 -17.90
CA SER A 232 12.29 20.01 -17.16
C SER A 232 12.23 19.86 -15.66
N VAL A 233 12.85 20.82 -14.96
CA VAL A 233 12.74 20.99 -13.52
C VAL A 233 11.93 22.26 -13.23
N ARG A 234 10.85 22.13 -12.45
CA ARG A 234 10.03 23.24 -11.98
C ARG A 234 9.93 23.20 -10.47
N ILE A 235 10.27 24.30 -9.83
CA ILE A 235 10.17 24.47 -8.37
C ILE A 235 9.34 25.71 -8.11
N ARG A 236 8.33 25.60 -7.25
CA ARG A 236 7.46 26.71 -6.89
C ARG A 236 7.00 26.60 -5.45
N GLU A 237 6.55 27.72 -4.92
CA GLU A 237 5.80 27.76 -3.67
C GLU A 237 4.43 27.07 -3.82
N SER A 238 4.00 26.38 -2.78
CA SER A 238 2.64 25.86 -2.66
C SER A 238 1.73 26.98 -2.16
N ASN A 239 0.57 27.15 -2.79
CA ASN A 239 -0.41 28.16 -2.36
C ASN A 239 -1.18 27.73 -1.08
N ARG A 240 -0.67 26.78 -0.30
CA ARG A 240 -1.34 26.28 0.91
C ARG A 240 -0.78 27.01 2.12
N SER A 241 -1.63 27.81 2.78
CA SER A 241 -1.33 28.41 4.08
C SER A 241 -1.27 27.31 5.14
N HIS A 242 -0.25 27.35 5.99
CA HIS A 242 0.13 26.31 6.97
C HIS A 242 -0.91 26.07 8.11
N GLY A 243 -2.17 26.51 8.00
CA GLY A 243 -3.09 26.59 9.15
C GLY A 243 -4.56 26.25 8.94
N GLU A 244 -5.11 26.24 7.73
CA GLU A 244 -6.58 26.22 7.55
C GLU A 244 -7.17 24.85 7.15
N ASP A 245 -6.35 23.88 6.75
CA ASP A 245 -6.89 22.65 6.16
C ASP A 245 -7.11 21.50 7.16
N ALA A 246 -6.61 21.56 8.40
CA ALA A 246 -6.72 20.45 9.38
C ALA A 246 -8.18 19.97 9.59
N GLU A 247 -9.16 20.88 9.55
CA GLU A 247 -10.59 20.56 9.69
C GLU A 247 -11.21 20.04 8.37
N ALA A 248 -10.74 20.53 7.22
CA ALA A 248 -11.10 19.98 5.91
C ALA A 248 -10.54 18.55 5.71
N TRP A 249 -9.38 18.24 6.33
CA TRP A 249 -8.79 16.91 6.39
C TRP A 249 -9.64 15.93 7.21
N GLU A 250 -10.19 16.33 8.35
CA GLU A 250 -11.13 15.48 9.11
C GLU A 250 -12.38 15.19 8.27
N GLU A 251 -12.96 16.18 7.60
CA GLU A 251 -14.15 15.95 6.77
C GLU A 251 -13.89 15.06 5.56
N ASP A 252 -12.77 15.26 4.84
CA ASP A 252 -12.46 14.51 3.63
C ASP A 252 -11.92 13.10 3.95
N SER A 253 -11.15 12.96 5.04
CA SER A 253 -10.77 11.65 5.59
C SER A 253 -11.97 10.91 6.16
N LEU A 254 -12.91 11.58 6.84
CA LEU A 254 -14.20 10.99 7.24
C LEU A 254 -15.08 10.70 6.02
N ARG A 255 -15.02 11.46 4.92
CA ARG A 255 -15.78 11.15 3.69
C ARG A 255 -15.22 9.90 3.02
N TRP A 256 -13.90 9.75 2.98
CA TRP A 256 -13.23 8.58 2.43
C TRP A 256 -13.27 7.37 3.35
N GLN A 257 -13.16 7.53 4.68
CA GLN A 257 -13.49 6.49 5.66
C GLN A 257 -14.96 6.09 5.56
N ARG A 258 -15.90 7.04 5.45
CA ARG A 258 -17.32 6.72 5.16
C ARG A 258 -17.50 6.06 3.80
N GLN A 259 -16.59 6.26 2.85
CA GLN A 259 -16.63 5.61 1.53
C GLN A 259 -16.06 4.19 1.60
N ALA A 260 -14.97 4.00 2.34
CA ALA A 260 -14.41 2.70 2.72
C ALA A 260 -15.38 1.90 3.59
N GLU A 261 -16.00 2.48 4.61
CA GLU A 261 -17.11 1.89 5.38
C GLU A 261 -18.35 1.64 4.53
N ARG A 262 -18.61 2.43 3.48
CA ARG A 262 -19.71 2.15 2.54
C ARG A 262 -19.38 0.95 1.66
N TRP A 263 -18.11 0.76 1.34
CA TRP A 263 -17.60 -0.41 0.63
C TRP A 263 -17.57 -1.64 1.56
N GLN A 264 -17.17 -1.48 2.81
CA GLN A 264 -17.19 -2.47 3.88
C GLN A 264 -18.62 -2.87 4.23
N ARG A 265 -19.56 -1.94 4.39
CA ARG A 265 -21.00 -2.21 4.51
C ARG A 265 -21.60 -2.83 3.25
N ARG A 266 -21.03 -2.63 2.06
CA ARG A 266 -21.44 -3.34 0.83
C ARG A 266 -20.94 -4.78 0.87
N ALA A 267 -19.69 -4.99 1.26
CA ALA A 267 -19.11 -6.31 1.46
C ALA A 267 -19.84 -7.08 2.57
N GLU A 268 -20.18 -6.44 3.69
CA GLU A 268 -20.96 -7.01 4.80
C GLU A 268 -22.42 -7.28 4.42
N ARG A 269 -23.08 -6.42 3.62
CA ARG A 269 -24.44 -6.70 3.12
C ARG A 269 -24.46 -7.86 2.14
N HIS A 270 -23.43 -7.99 1.30
CA HIS A 270 -23.25 -9.18 0.47
C HIS A 270 -22.97 -10.40 1.36
N ALA A 271 -22.07 -10.32 2.35
CA ALA A 271 -21.78 -11.39 3.29
C ALA A 271 -23.03 -11.84 4.09
N ASN A 272 -23.88 -10.91 4.54
CA ASN A 272 -25.13 -11.20 5.26
C ASN A 272 -26.25 -11.72 4.35
N GLN A 273 -26.35 -11.26 3.10
CA GLN A 273 -27.25 -11.87 2.10
C GLN A 273 -26.82 -13.29 1.76
N TRP A 274 -25.51 -13.54 1.68
CA TRP A 274 -24.95 -14.88 1.53
C TRP A 274 -25.18 -15.75 2.77
N ALA A 275 -25.07 -15.20 3.99
CA ALA A 275 -25.37 -15.91 5.23
C ALA A 275 -26.86 -16.30 5.35
N HIS A 276 -27.79 -15.42 4.96
CA HIS A 276 -29.22 -15.74 4.90
C HIS A 276 -29.58 -16.70 3.76
N ALA A 277 -28.92 -16.60 2.60
CA ALA A 277 -29.06 -17.57 1.53
C ALA A 277 -28.49 -18.94 1.93
N TRP A 278 -27.41 -18.98 2.72
CA TRP A 278 -26.84 -20.21 3.29
C TRP A 278 -27.80 -20.86 4.30
N ALA A 279 -28.42 -20.06 5.19
CA ALA A 279 -29.38 -20.54 6.18
C ALA A 279 -30.71 -21.04 5.56
N ASN A 280 -31.11 -20.51 4.40
CA ASN A 280 -32.35 -20.89 3.72
C ASN A 280 -32.17 -21.93 2.61
N SER A 281 -30.94 -22.16 2.10
CA SER A 281 -30.68 -23.10 0.99
C SER A 281 -30.17 -24.47 1.41
N TRP A 282 -29.81 -24.66 2.68
CA TRP A 282 -29.48 -25.97 3.24
C TRP A 282 -30.19 -26.18 4.56
N GLY A 283 -31.23 -27.04 4.54
CA GLY A 283 -31.73 -27.70 5.73
C GLY A 283 -30.58 -28.41 6.46
N ALA A 284 -30.75 -28.59 7.77
CA ALA A 284 -29.77 -29.17 8.69
C ALA A 284 -28.88 -30.27 8.04
N PRO A 285 -27.55 -30.25 8.26
CA PRO A 285 -26.63 -31.14 7.58
C PRO A 285 -26.91 -32.63 7.89
N ALA A 286 -26.74 -33.46 6.86
CA ALA A 286 -27.12 -34.87 6.79
C ALA A 286 -26.36 -35.86 7.73
N TRP A 287 -25.66 -35.35 8.75
CA TRP A 287 -25.04 -36.20 9.79
C TRP A 287 -25.93 -36.36 11.03
N ALA A 288 -27.12 -35.75 11.08
CA ALA A 288 -28.18 -36.18 11.96
C ALA A 288 -28.72 -37.54 11.47
N GLY A 289 -28.10 -38.63 11.94
CA GLY A 289 -28.43 -39.99 11.52
C GLY A 289 -29.91 -40.36 11.75
N PRO A 290 -30.47 -41.27 10.93
CA PRO A 290 -31.83 -41.76 11.10
C PRO A 290 -31.86 -42.84 12.18
N GLY A 291 -32.43 -42.56 13.36
CA GLY A 291 -32.60 -43.62 14.35
C GLY A 291 -33.03 -43.19 15.75
N SER A 292 -34.28 -42.76 15.91
CA SER A 292 -35.08 -43.02 17.12
C SER A 292 -36.55 -42.75 16.80
N ARG A 293 -37.28 -43.79 16.38
CA ARG A 293 -38.74 -43.78 16.38
C ARG A 293 -39.20 -43.69 17.83
N HIS A 294 -39.61 -42.50 18.27
CA HIS A 294 -40.47 -42.39 19.45
C HIS A 294 -41.92 -42.64 19.02
N HIS A 295 -42.49 -43.68 19.65
CA HIS A 295 -43.91 -43.96 19.70
C HIS A 295 -44.72 -42.69 20.02
N ARG A 296 -45.77 -42.46 19.23
CA ARG A 296 -46.86 -41.54 19.55
C ARG A 296 -47.82 -42.28 20.49
N PRO A 297 -48.13 -41.80 21.71
CA PRO A 297 -49.32 -42.24 22.41
C PRO A 297 -50.53 -41.57 21.75
N GLN A 298 -51.54 -42.37 21.41
CA GLN A 298 -52.87 -41.88 21.11
C GLN A 298 -53.46 -41.24 22.38
N PRO A 299 -54.16 -40.09 22.28
CA PRO A 299 -55.04 -39.68 23.36
C PRO A 299 -56.29 -40.60 23.36
N PRO A 300 -56.74 -41.10 24.52
CA PRO A 300 -58.01 -41.80 24.60
C PRO A 300 -59.18 -40.82 24.36
N ALA A 301 -60.26 -41.41 23.85
CA ALA A 301 -61.56 -40.80 23.59
C ALA A 301 -62.17 -40.12 24.84
#